data_AF-A0AB33R389-F1
#
_entry.id   AF-A0AB33R389-F1
#
_cell.length_a   1.000
_cell.length_b   1.000
_cell.length_c   1.000
_cell.angle_alpha   90.00
_cell.angle_beta   90.00
_cell.angle_gamma   90.00
#
_symmetry.space_group_name_H-M   'P 1'
#
loop_
_entity.id
_entity.type
_entity.pdbx_description
1 polymer ?
#
loop_
_entity_poly.entity_id
_entity_poly.type
_entity_poly.pdbx_seq_one_letter_code
_entity_poly.pdbx_strand_id
1 'polypeptide(L)'
;MIWSITKSNIKKNFSLYRIYFLATIGLLSIFIAFLNFISDKIIAEKIGDSGQALVIANGSLVFLTVFLVIFLIYFNNFFVKKRSQELGVLAILGFSKRELTKLLTLENLVILVLSYLVSLLLGPTLYFLAVLVITHLLNLTMEVQWFITVNEIIESLGILVVVFLINFITNGLIISKQSLIEFVNFSRKAEKKIRIRKVRAIIAITALLLSYVLCLATVFSSTRNMLLSIGMGPISLLIIILIIFGTIFTVRYGLTFVISLLKENKKGYTVLYLISSIPNLTIVLRQKINY
;
A
#
# COMPACT_ATOMS: atom_id res chain seq x y z
N MET A 1 -5.72 17.16 -27.03
CA MET A 1 -5.99 18.09 -25.90
C MET A 1 -5.89 17.42 -24.53
N ILE A 2 -6.59 16.30 -24.27
CA ILE A 2 -6.53 15.61 -22.96
C ILE A 2 -5.11 15.12 -22.62
N TRP A 3 -4.42 14.48 -23.56
CA TRP A 3 -3.04 13.99 -23.39
C TRP A 3 -2.01 15.09 -23.06
N SER A 4 -2.11 16.28 -23.67
CA SER A 4 -1.19 17.39 -23.40
C SER A 4 -1.42 17.98 -22.00
N ILE A 5 -2.66 18.00 -21.53
CA ILE A 5 -3.03 18.42 -20.17
C ILE A 5 -2.52 17.39 -19.15
N THR A 6 -2.70 16.10 -19.42
CA THR A 6 -2.17 15.01 -18.57
C THR A 6 -0.65 15.11 -18.38
N LYS A 7 0.10 15.31 -19.46
CA LYS A 7 1.57 15.43 -19.39
C LYS A 7 2.01 16.68 -18.61
N SER A 8 1.30 17.81 -18.77
CA SER A 8 1.54 19.05 -18.03
C SER A 8 1.26 18.89 -16.53
N ASN A 9 0.16 18.23 -16.17
CA ASN A 9 -0.21 17.96 -14.78
C ASN A 9 0.81 17.06 -14.05
N ILE A 10 1.25 15.98 -14.71
CA ILE A 10 2.29 15.08 -14.17
C ILE A 10 3.58 15.86 -13.89
N LYS A 11 3.97 16.77 -14.81
CA LYS A 11 5.20 17.56 -14.67
C LYS A 11 5.09 18.63 -13.57
N LYS A 12 3.92 19.26 -13.43
CA LYS A 12 3.67 20.33 -12.44
C LYS A 12 3.59 19.79 -11.01
N ASN A 13 3.11 18.56 -10.81
CA ASN A 13 2.98 17.90 -9.50
C ASN A 13 3.89 16.67 -9.33
N PHE A 14 5.07 16.73 -9.94
CA PHE A 14 6.00 15.60 -10.01
C PHE A 14 6.34 14.97 -8.65
N SER A 15 6.41 15.77 -7.58
CA SER A 15 6.71 15.26 -6.22
C SER A 15 5.64 14.29 -5.69
N LEU A 16 4.36 14.62 -5.84
CA LEU A 16 3.26 13.75 -5.37
C LEU A 16 3.08 12.54 -6.29
N TYR A 17 3.24 12.73 -7.60
CA TYR A 17 3.19 11.64 -8.57
C TYR A 17 4.33 10.65 -8.37
N ARG A 18 5.54 11.11 -8.07
CA ARG A 18 6.69 10.24 -7.80
C ARG A 18 6.46 9.36 -6.58
N ILE A 19 5.88 9.88 -5.50
CA ILE A 19 5.58 9.09 -4.30
C ILE A 19 4.55 8.00 -4.61
N TYR A 20 3.48 8.33 -5.34
CA TYR A 20 2.47 7.34 -5.73
C TYR A 20 3.02 6.29 -6.70
N PHE A 21 3.84 6.71 -7.67
CA PHE A 21 4.53 5.82 -8.60
C PHE A 21 5.47 4.84 -7.86
N LEU A 22 6.30 5.33 -6.93
CA LEU A 22 7.19 4.48 -6.14
C LEU A 22 6.41 3.51 -5.24
N ALA A 23 5.32 3.96 -4.62
CA ALA A 23 4.48 3.09 -3.78
C ALA A 23 3.82 1.96 -4.60
N THR A 24 3.29 2.29 -5.78
CA THR A 24 2.67 1.30 -6.67
C THR A 24 3.70 0.31 -7.22
N ILE A 25 4.89 0.77 -7.60
CA ILE A 25 6.02 -0.11 -7.97
C ILE A 25 6.37 -1.05 -6.82
N GLY A 26 6.53 -0.54 -5.60
CA GLY A 26 6.92 -1.37 -4.46
C GLY A 26 5.91 -2.49 -4.19
N LEU A 27 4.62 -2.15 -4.16
CA LEU A 27 3.54 -3.13 -3.94
C LEU A 27 3.51 -4.20 -5.04
N LEU A 28 3.53 -3.79 -6.30
CA LEU A 28 3.50 -4.72 -7.43
C LEU A 28 4.76 -5.59 -7.51
N SER A 29 5.94 -5.03 -7.20
CA SER A 29 7.20 -5.78 -7.23
C SER A 29 7.25 -6.84 -6.13
N ILE A 30 6.78 -6.52 -4.91
CA ILE A 30 6.67 -7.49 -3.81
C ILE A 30 5.71 -8.62 -4.21
N PHE A 31 4.60 -8.29 -4.85
CA PHE A 31 3.64 -9.28 -5.30
C PHE A 31 4.21 -10.22 -6.38
N ILE A 32 4.87 -9.68 -7.40
CA ILE A 32 5.54 -10.48 -8.43
C ILE A 32 6.67 -11.34 -7.83
N ALA A 33 7.43 -10.81 -6.87
CA ALA A 33 8.46 -11.57 -6.16
C ALA A 33 7.85 -12.79 -5.41
N PHE A 34 6.65 -12.61 -4.83
CA PHE A 34 5.95 -13.69 -4.15
C PHE A 34 5.38 -14.74 -5.11
N LEU A 35 4.90 -14.32 -6.29
CA LEU A 35 4.49 -15.26 -7.34
C LEU A 35 5.66 -16.13 -7.84
N ASN A 36 6.84 -15.52 -8.00
CA ASN A 36 8.06 -16.26 -8.33
C ASN A 36 8.43 -17.26 -7.23
N PHE A 37 8.34 -16.85 -5.96
CA PHE A 37 8.61 -17.74 -4.82
C PHE A 37 7.73 -18.99 -4.80
N ILE A 38 6.45 -18.86 -5.14
CA ILE A 38 5.52 -20.00 -5.17
C ILE A 38 5.74 -20.89 -6.40
N SER A 39 6.14 -20.29 -7.52
CA SER A 39 6.32 -21.00 -8.79
C SER A 39 7.68 -21.71 -8.90
N ASP A 40 8.64 -21.36 -8.04
CA ASP A 40 9.96 -21.98 -8.02
C ASP A 40 9.87 -23.46 -7.62
N LYS A 41 10.24 -24.34 -8.57
CA LYS A 41 10.26 -25.79 -8.40
C LYS A 41 11.25 -26.24 -7.33
N ILE A 42 12.39 -25.56 -7.17
CA ILE A 42 13.42 -25.93 -6.19
C ILE A 42 12.88 -25.68 -4.77
N ILE A 43 12.19 -24.57 -4.58
CA ILE A 43 11.51 -24.23 -3.33
C ILE A 43 10.33 -25.19 -3.11
N ALA A 44 9.53 -25.46 -4.13
CA ALA A 44 8.41 -26.40 -4.05
C ALA A 44 8.86 -27.81 -3.69
N GLU A 45 9.99 -28.29 -4.20
CA GLU A 45 10.55 -29.63 -3.91
C GLU A 45 11.10 -29.72 -2.49
N LYS A 46 11.81 -28.68 -2.00
CA LYS A 46 12.25 -28.64 -0.59
C LYS A 46 11.11 -28.49 0.41
N ILE A 47 10.02 -27.87 -0.02
CA ILE A 47 8.76 -27.79 0.72
C ILE A 47 7.94 -29.10 0.59
N GLY A 48 8.27 -29.91 -0.41
CA GLY A 48 7.39 -30.83 -1.13
C GLY A 48 7.08 -32.18 -0.52
N ASP A 49 7.04 -32.31 0.81
CA ASP A 49 6.52 -33.53 1.46
C ASP A 49 5.50 -33.25 2.59
N SER A 50 5.11 -32.00 2.77
CA SER A 50 4.06 -31.63 3.73
C SER A 50 2.93 -30.89 3.03
N GLY A 51 1.77 -31.54 2.86
CA GLY A 51 0.56 -30.87 2.36
C GLY A 51 0.19 -29.59 3.13
N GLN A 52 0.69 -29.44 4.36
CA GLN A 52 0.59 -28.23 5.17
C GLN A 52 1.29 -27.02 4.54
N ALA A 53 2.46 -27.18 3.94
CA ALA A 53 3.22 -26.05 3.42
C ALA A 53 2.64 -25.49 2.12
N LEU A 54 2.03 -26.34 1.28
CA LEU A 54 1.28 -25.90 0.10
C LEU A 54 0.03 -25.10 0.49
N VAL A 55 -0.69 -25.52 1.55
CA VAL A 55 -1.81 -24.77 2.11
C VAL A 55 -1.37 -23.40 2.64
N ILE A 56 -0.22 -23.33 3.32
CA ILE A 56 0.33 -22.08 3.83
C ILE A 56 0.76 -21.13 2.69
N ALA A 57 1.40 -21.65 1.65
CA ALA A 57 1.82 -20.88 0.49
C ALA A 57 0.62 -20.26 -0.25
N ASN A 58 -0.40 -21.08 -0.55
CA ASN A 58 -1.62 -20.60 -1.20
C ASN A 58 -2.41 -19.63 -0.33
N GLY A 59 -2.52 -19.91 0.98
CA GLY A 59 -3.15 -18.99 1.94
C GLY A 59 -2.45 -17.63 2.00
N SER A 60 -1.12 -17.64 1.92
CA SER A 60 -0.31 -16.42 1.91
C SER A 60 -0.46 -15.64 0.60
N LEU A 61 -0.62 -16.31 -0.54
CA LEU A 61 -0.87 -15.66 -1.84
C LEU A 61 -2.22 -14.94 -1.84
N VAL A 62 -3.28 -15.61 -1.35
CA VAL A 62 -4.61 -15.01 -1.22
C VAL A 62 -4.56 -13.79 -0.30
N PHE A 63 -3.91 -13.93 0.86
CA PHE A 63 -3.69 -12.82 1.79
C PHE A 63 -2.99 -11.63 1.12
N LEU A 64 -1.87 -11.88 0.44
CA LEU A 64 -1.07 -10.83 -0.21
C LEU A 64 -1.87 -10.14 -1.32
N THR A 65 -2.67 -10.90 -2.07
CA THR A 65 -3.55 -10.37 -3.12
C THR A 65 -4.57 -9.40 -2.53
N VAL A 66 -5.29 -9.82 -1.50
CA VAL A 66 -6.30 -8.96 -0.82
C VAL A 66 -5.64 -7.71 -0.24
N PHE A 67 -4.49 -7.89 0.43
CA PHE A 67 -3.72 -6.78 1.01
C PHE A 67 -3.31 -5.76 -0.06
N LEU A 68 -2.75 -6.23 -1.18
CA LEU A 68 -2.31 -5.38 -2.28
C LEU A 68 -3.47 -4.60 -2.91
N VAL A 69 -4.60 -5.26 -3.16
CA VAL A 69 -5.79 -4.61 -3.73
C VAL A 69 -6.29 -3.49 -2.82
N ILE A 70 -6.44 -3.75 -1.52
CA ILE A 70 -6.89 -2.75 -0.55
C ILE A 70 -5.92 -1.57 -0.48
N PHE A 71 -4.61 -1.84 -0.45
CA PHE A 71 -3.59 -0.79 -0.39
C PHE A 71 -3.56 0.07 -1.66
N LEU A 72 -3.68 -0.52 -2.83
CA LEU A 72 -3.73 0.23 -4.09
C LEU A 72 -4.97 1.13 -4.18
N ILE A 73 -6.13 0.65 -3.73
CA ILE A 73 -7.36 1.46 -3.62
C ILE A 73 -7.15 2.61 -2.63
N TYR A 74 -6.54 2.33 -1.47
CA TYR A 74 -6.26 3.36 -0.47
C TYR A 74 -5.34 4.46 -1.01
N PHE A 75 -4.24 4.07 -1.66
CA PHE A 75 -3.31 5.03 -2.28
C PHE A 75 -3.97 5.83 -3.40
N ASN A 76 -4.81 5.19 -4.23
CA ASN A 76 -5.58 5.89 -5.26
C ASN A 76 -6.49 6.97 -4.66
N ASN A 77 -7.24 6.61 -3.60
CA ASN A 77 -8.10 7.54 -2.88
C ASN A 77 -7.33 8.69 -2.21
N PHE A 78 -6.17 8.40 -1.64
CA PHE A 78 -5.29 9.40 -1.05
C PHE A 78 -4.77 10.38 -2.11
N PHE A 79 -4.34 9.85 -3.26
CA PHE A 79 -3.85 10.63 -4.39
C PHE A 79 -4.93 11.56 -4.96
N VAL A 80 -6.14 11.04 -5.19
CA VAL A 80 -7.28 11.82 -5.69
C VAL A 80 -7.68 12.92 -4.69
N LYS A 81 -7.71 12.61 -3.39
CA LYS A 81 -7.99 13.61 -2.34
C LYS A 81 -6.92 14.70 -2.25
N LYS A 82 -5.65 14.37 -2.48
CA LYS A 82 -4.58 15.38 -2.51
C LYS A 82 -4.71 16.32 -3.72
N ARG A 83 -5.28 15.84 -4.82
CA ARG A 83 -5.50 16.60 -6.06
C ARG A 83 -6.87 17.25 -6.15
N SER A 84 -7.68 17.14 -5.11
CA SER A 84 -9.00 17.79 -5.02
C SER A 84 -8.92 19.31 -4.86
N GLN A 85 -7.78 19.96 -5.05
CA GLN A 85 -7.67 21.42 -5.23
C GLN A 85 -7.44 21.79 -6.71
N GLU A 86 -6.80 20.93 -7.48
CA GLU A 86 -6.64 21.12 -8.92
C GLU A 86 -7.92 20.81 -9.69
N LEU A 87 -8.61 19.73 -9.29
CA LEU A 87 -9.77 19.20 -10.03
C LEU A 87 -10.95 20.16 -10.12
N GLY A 88 -10.98 21.23 -9.34
CA GLY A 88 -12.10 22.15 -9.23
C GLY A 88 -11.71 23.58 -9.42
N VAL A 89 -10.41 23.89 -9.52
CA VAL A 89 -10.00 24.92 -10.48
C VAL A 89 -10.42 24.48 -11.89
N LEU A 90 -10.22 23.21 -12.26
CA LEU A 90 -10.71 22.67 -13.54
C LEU A 90 -12.23 22.67 -13.65
N ALA A 91 -12.97 22.35 -12.59
CA ALA A 91 -14.44 22.46 -12.60
C ALA A 91 -14.92 23.91 -12.77
N ILE A 92 -14.25 24.90 -12.17
CA ILE A 92 -14.56 26.33 -12.35
C ILE A 92 -14.27 26.80 -13.78
N LEU A 93 -13.26 26.21 -14.43
CA LEU A 93 -12.92 26.46 -15.85
C LEU A 93 -13.91 25.82 -16.85
N GLY A 94 -15.00 25.21 -16.38
CA GLY A 94 -16.09 24.70 -17.23
C GLY A 94 -15.92 23.25 -17.68
N PHE A 95 -14.95 22.49 -17.15
CA PHE A 95 -14.83 21.07 -17.46
C PHE A 95 -16.03 20.28 -16.93
N SER A 96 -16.63 19.45 -17.78
CA SER A 96 -17.73 18.58 -17.37
C SER A 96 -17.25 17.50 -16.40
N LYS A 97 -18.13 17.05 -15.49
CA LYS A 97 -17.82 15.96 -14.55
C LYS A 97 -17.32 14.69 -15.26
N ARG A 98 -17.82 14.42 -16.47
CA ARG A 98 -17.40 13.26 -17.29
C ARG A 98 -15.96 13.41 -17.79
N GLU A 99 -15.57 14.61 -18.19
CA GLU A 99 -14.20 14.88 -18.65
C GLU A 99 -13.19 14.80 -17.51
N LEU A 100 -13.55 15.29 -16.32
CA LEU A 100 -12.73 15.16 -15.11
C LEU A 100 -12.52 13.68 -14.72
N THR A 101 -13.57 12.85 -14.77
CA THR A 101 -13.44 11.41 -14.53
C THR A 101 -12.54 10.76 -15.56
N LYS A 102 -12.75 11.04 -16.86
CA LYS A 102 -11.91 10.48 -17.94
C LYS A 102 -10.44 10.84 -17.78
N LEU A 103 -10.14 12.10 -17.44
CA LEU A 103 -8.78 12.58 -17.22
C LEU A 103 -8.10 11.83 -16.06
N LEU A 104 -8.76 11.72 -14.91
CA LEU A 104 -8.24 11.00 -13.74
C LEU A 104 -8.05 9.51 -14.00
N THR A 105 -8.98 8.89 -14.73
CA THR A 105 -8.87 7.46 -15.07
C THR A 105 -7.71 7.20 -16.03
N LEU A 106 -7.48 8.10 -17.00
CA LEU A 106 -6.33 7.99 -17.90
C LEU A 106 -5.01 8.19 -17.17
N GLU A 107 -4.93 9.16 -16.27
CA GLU A 107 -3.74 9.36 -15.44
C GLU A 107 -3.41 8.13 -14.58
N ASN A 108 -4.42 7.56 -13.92
CA ASN A 108 -4.26 6.34 -13.13
C ASN A 108 -3.86 5.14 -13.99
N LEU A 109 -4.42 5.00 -15.18
CA LEU A 109 -4.04 3.95 -16.13
C LEU A 109 -2.56 4.06 -16.51
N VAL A 110 -2.11 5.25 -16.89
CA VAL A 110 -0.71 5.47 -17.30
C VAL A 110 0.24 5.15 -16.15
N ILE A 111 -0.08 5.58 -14.92
CA ILE A 111 0.75 5.29 -13.75
C ILE A 111 0.78 3.78 -13.48
N LEU A 112 -0.38 3.11 -13.49
CA LEU A 112 -0.45 1.67 -13.25
C LEU A 112 0.34 0.86 -14.27
N VAL A 113 0.22 1.19 -15.56
CA VAL A 113 0.95 0.51 -16.64
C VAL A 113 2.45 0.74 -16.52
N LEU A 114 2.89 1.99 -16.32
CA LEU A 114 4.31 2.30 -16.17
C LEU A 114 4.91 1.63 -14.92
N SER A 115 4.18 1.66 -13.80
CA SER A 115 4.62 1.00 -12.57
C SER A 115 4.72 -0.50 -12.77
N TYR A 116 3.75 -1.12 -13.45
CA TYR A 116 3.74 -2.55 -13.73
C TYR A 116 4.95 -2.98 -14.59
N LEU A 117 5.27 -2.22 -15.65
CA LEU A 117 6.45 -2.50 -16.48
C LEU A 117 7.76 -2.48 -15.68
N VAL A 118 7.90 -1.53 -14.75
CA VAL A 118 9.07 -1.46 -13.86
C VAL A 118 9.05 -2.62 -12.85
N SER A 119 7.89 -2.98 -12.34
CA SER A 119 7.72 -4.09 -11.38
C SER A 119 7.98 -5.47 -11.98
N LEU A 120 7.77 -5.67 -13.28
CA LEU A 120 8.15 -6.90 -13.98
C LEU A 120 9.66 -7.16 -13.92
N LEU A 121 10.48 -6.11 -13.89
CA LEU A 121 11.94 -6.23 -13.74
C LEU A 121 12.34 -6.31 -12.26
N LEU A 122 11.75 -5.47 -11.41
CA LEU A 122 12.11 -5.40 -10.00
C LEU A 122 11.62 -6.61 -9.20
N GLY A 123 10.48 -7.20 -9.54
CA GLY A 123 9.90 -8.33 -8.81
C GLY A 123 10.81 -9.56 -8.78
N PRO A 124 11.18 -10.13 -9.94
CA PRO A 124 12.12 -11.25 -10.01
C PRO A 124 13.48 -10.92 -9.40
N THR A 125 13.94 -9.67 -9.54
CA THR A 125 15.19 -9.20 -8.91
C THR A 125 15.10 -9.21 -7.38
N LEU A 126 13.98 -8.77 -6.81
CA LEU A 126 13.75 -8.83 -5.36
C LEU A 126 13.65 -10.27 -4.86
N TYR A 127 13.00 -11.16 -5.61
CA TYR A 127 12.95 -12.58 -5.29
C TYR A 127 14.36 -13.19 -5.31
N PHE A 128 15.15 -12.95 -6.36
CA PHE A 128 16.53 -13.42 -6.46
C PHE A 128 17.39 -12.95 -5.27
N LEU A 129 17.30 -11.67 -4.92
CA LEU A 129 17.99 -11.10 -3.76
C LEU A 129 17.54 -11.75 -2.43
N ALA A 130 16.23 -11.97 -2.27
CA ALA A 130 15.69 -12.59 -1.06
C ALA A 130 16.18 -14.03 -0.89
N VAL A 131 16.19 -14.83 -1.96
CA VAL A 131 16.69 -16.21 -1.92
C VAL A 131 18.20 -16.24 -1.69
N LEU A 132 18.96 -15.32 -2.28
CA LEU A 132 20.41 -15.20 -2.02
C LEU A 132 20.69 -14.92 -0.54
N VAL A 133 19.97 -13.99 0.07
CA VAL A 133 20.11 -13.70 1.50
C VAL A 133 19.76 -14.94 2.35
N ILE A 134 18.67 -15.64 2.04
CA ILE A 134 18.25 -16.82 2.80
C ILE A 134 19.26 -17.96 2.66
N THR A 135 19.73 -18.24 1.46
CA THR A 135 20.71 -19.31 1.19
C THR A 135 22.05 -19.03 1.85
N HIS A 136 22.50 -17.76 1.87
CA HIS A 136 23.70 -17.34 2.57
C HIS A 136 23.55 -17.45 4.10
N LEU A 137 22.39 -17.10 4.67
CA LEU A 137 22.13 -17.24 6.10
C LEU A 137 22.03 -18.71 6.55
N LEU A 138 21.57 -19.60 5.65
CA LEU A 138 21.35 -21.02 5.95
C LEU A 138 22.49 -21.93 5.45
N ASN A 139 23.58 -21.36 4.89
CA ASN A 139 24.68 -22.10 4.25
C ASN A 139 24.21 -23.17 3.25
N LEU A 140 23.17 -22.88 2.49
CA LEU A 140 22.63 -23.80 1.48
C LEU A 140 23.29 -23.54 0.12
N THR A 141 23.84 -24.58 -0.50
CA THR A 141 24.30 -24.53 -1.89
C THR A 141 23.11 -24.75 -2.82
N MET A 142 22.45 -23.66 -3.22
CA MET A 142 21.34 -23.67 -4.17
C MET A 142 21.73 -22.80 -5.37
N GLU A 143 21.58 -23.31 -6.58
CA GLU A 143 21.68 -22.49 -7.77
C GLU A 143 20.44 -21.60 -7.88
N VAL A 144 20.58 -20.34 -7.47
CA VAL A 144 19.49 -19.36 -7.58
C VAL A 144 19.50 -18.82 -9.00
N GLN A 145 18.37 -18.95 -9.70
CA GLN A 145 18.20 -18.40 -11.04
C GLN A 145 17.23 -17.22 -11.01
N TRP A 146 17.56 -16.19 -11.80
CA TRP A 146 16.61 -15.14 -12.12
C TRP A 146 15.70 -15.65 -13.23
N PHE A 147 14.40 -15.79 -12.95
CA PHE A 147 13.42 -16.24 -13.93
C PHE A 147 12.13 -15.45 -13.79
N ILE A 148 11.31 -15.50 -14.84
CA ILE A 148 9.92 -15.05 -14.81
C ILE A 148 9.12 -15.95 -15.72
N THR A 149 8.01 -16.49 -15.20
CA THR A 149 7.16 -17.43 -15.93
C THR A 149 5.97 -16.71 -16.55
N VAL A 150 5.49 -17.20 -17.70
CA VAL A 150 4.29 -16.65 -18.37
C VAL A 150 3.07 -16.66 -17.43
N ASN A 151 2.94 -17.68 -16.58
CA ASN A 151 1.84 -17.76 -15.61
C ASN A 151 1.84 -16.59 -14.62
N GLU A 152 3.02 -16.21 -14.10
CA GLU A 152 3.17 -15.09 -13.16
C GLU A 152 2.83 -13.75 -13.82
N ILE A 153 3.17 -13.60 -15.10
CA ILE A 153 2.79 -12.42 -15.89
C ILE A 153 1.27 -12.35 -16.04
N ILE A 154 0.61 -13.48 -16.35
CA ILE A 154 -0.85 -13.54 -16.49
C ILE A 154 -1.55 -13.23 -15.16
N GLU A 155 -1.11 -13.83 -14.06
CA GLU A 155 -1.70 -13.60 -12.73
C GLU A 155 -1.53 -12.15 -12.26
N SER A 156 -0.33 -11.58 -12.45
CA SER A 156 -0.05 -10.19 -12.11
C SER A 156 -0.80 -9.19 -13.00
N LEU A 157 -1.00 -9.50 -14.30
CA LEU A 157 -1.88 -8.75 -15.19
C LEU A 157 -3.34 -8.80 -14.74
N GLY A 158 -3.82 -9.97 -14.31
CA GLY A 158 -5.19 -10.14 -13.82
C GLY A 158 -5.48 -9.21 -12.64
N ILE A 159 -4.56 -9.13 -11.68
CA ILE A 159 -4.67 -8.21 -10.54
C ILE A 159 -4.58 -6.75 -10.95
N LEU A 160 -3.72 -6.40 -11.91
CA LEU A 160 -3.64 -5.05 -12.45
C LEU A 160 -4.98 -4.59 -13.03
N VAL A 161 -5.66 -5.48 -13.77
CA VAL A 161 -6.99 -5.22 -14.36
C VAL A 161 -8.04 -5.04 -13.26
N VAL A 162 -8.08 -5.94 -12.26
CA VAL A 162 -9.02 -5.83 -11.13
C VAL A 162 -8.85 -4.51 -10.39
N VAL A 163 -7.60 -4.13 -10.07
CA VAL A 163 -7.29 -2.86 -9.39
C VAL A 163 -7.68 -1.67 -10.27
N PHE A 164 -7.41 -1.73 -11.57
CA PHE A 164 -7.80 -0.68 -12.50
C PHE A 164 -9.32 -0.47 -12.53
N LEU A 165 -10.10 -1.55 -12.62
CA LEU A 165 -11.57 -1.49 -12.62
C LEU A 165 -12.12 -0.90 -11.31
N ILE A 166 -11.59 -1.32 -10.15
CA ILE A 166 -12.03 -0.79 -8.86
C ILE A 166 -11.67 0.69 -8.75
N ASN A 167 -10.47 1.09 -9.17
CA ASN A 167 -10.07 2.49 -9.19
C ASN A 167 -10.96 3.30 -10.16
N PHE A 168 -11.31 2.78 -11.33
CA PHE A 168 -12.21 3.44 -12.27
C PHE A 168 -13.58 3.73 -11.63
N ILE A 169 -14.19 2.73 -11.00
CA ILE A 169 -15.48 2.87 -10.30
C ILE A 169 -15.35 3.89 -9.15
N THR A 170 -14.31 3.75 -8.32
CA THR A 170 -14.11 4.62 -7.15
C THR A 170 -13.89 6.07 -7.55
N ASN A 171 -13.12 6.33 -8.61
CA ASN A 171 -12.91 7.66 -9.16
C ASN A 171 -14.23 8.27 -9.67
N GLY A 172 -15.04 7.50 -10.39
CA GLY A 172 -16.38 7.93 -10.81
C GLY A 172 -17.29 8.29 -9.63
N LEU A 173 -17.25 7.50 -8.55
CA LEU A 173 -18.02 7.76 -7.33
C LEU A 173 -17.53 9.01 -6.57
N ILE A 174 -16.23 9.24 -6.48
CA ILE A 174 -15.66 10.42 -5.82
C ILE A 174 -16.07 11.69 -6.56
N ILE A 175 -15.96 11.71 -7.88
CA ILE A 175 -16.24 12.90 -8.71
C ILE A 175 -17.74 13.18 -8.80
N SER A 176 -18.57 12.13 -8.86
CA SER A 176 -20.03 12.30 -8.86
C SER A 176 -20.56 12.87 -7.54
N LYS A 177 -20.00 12.43 -6.40
CA LYS A 177 -20.36 12.91 -5.05
C LYS A 177 -19.75 14.27 -4.71
N GLN A 178 -18.70 14.71 -5.39
CA GLN A 178 -18.14 16.04 -5.23
C GLN A 178 -19.00 17.07 -5.99
N SER A 179 -19.99 17.65 -5.31
CA SER A 179 -20.66 18.88 -5.77
C SER A 179 -19.80 20.09 -5.42
N LEU A 180 -19.90 21.15 -6.26
CA LEU A 180 -19.12 22.40 -6.27
C LEU A 180 -18.83 23.07 -4.90
N ILE A 181 -19.53 22.73 -3.83
CA ILE A 181 -19.52 23.42 -2.53
C ILE A 181 -18.38 23.00 -1.58
N GLU A 182 -17.77 21.81 -1.76
CA GLU A 182 -16.59 21.44 -0.96
C GLU A 182 -15.26 21.91 -1.58
N PHE A 183 -15.27 22.32 -2.85
CA PHE A 183 -14.05 22.68 -3.57
C PHE A 183 -13.38 23.96 -3.05
N VAL A 184 -14.18 24.93 -2.62
CA VAL A 184 -13.73 26.23 -2.08
C VAL A 184 -13.53 26.17 -0.55
N ASN A 185 -14.18 25.23 0.15
CA ASN A 185 -14.11 25.12 1.61
C ASN A 185 -13.06 24.13 2.14
N PHE A 186 -12.23 23.52 1.27
CA PHE A 186 -11.13 22.65 1.74
C PHE A 186 -10.01 23.42 2.45
N SER A 187 -9.86 24.72 2.17
CA SER A 187 -8.99 25.61 2.96
C SER A 187 -9.51 25.81 4.40
N ARG A 188 -10.84 25.77 4.63
CA ARG A 188 -11.45 25.82 5.97
C ARG A 188 -11.56 24.45 6.65
N LYS A 189 -11.67 23.34 5.92
CA LYS A 189 -11.66 21.98 6.52
C LYS A 189 -10.26 21.50 6.90
N ALA A 190 -9.19 22.12 6.37
CA ALA A 190 -7.83 21.96 6.88
C ALA A 190 -7.66 22.47 8.33
N GLU A 191 -8.61 23.28 8.84
CA GLU A 191 -8.63 23.73 10.25
C GLU A 191 -9.25 22.73 11.22
N LYS A 192 -9.83 21.60 10.76
CA LYS A 192 -10.25 20.57 11.71
C LYS A 192 -9.01 19.91 12.28
N LYS A 193 -8.56 20.43 13.45
CA LYS A 193 -7.60 19.83 14.39
C LYS A 193 -7.60 18.32 14.15
N ILE A 194 -6.47 17.78 13.71
CA ILE A 194 -6.23 16.33 13.73
C ILE A 194 -6.51 15.91 15.17
N ARG A 195 -7.72 15.41 15.46
CA ARG A 195 -8.05 14.86 16.77
C ARG A 195 -7.23 13.59 16.83
N ILE A 196 -6.07 13.69 17.48
CA ILE A 196 -5.19 12.57 17.76
C ILE A 196 -6.02 11.60 18.60
N ARG A 197 -6.64 10.62 17.96
CA ARG A 197 -7.36 9.54 18.65
C ARG A 197 -6.30 8.54 19.11
N LYS A 198 -5.49 8.93 20.12
CA LYS A 198 -4.39 8.12 20.68
C LYS A 198 -4.84 6.67 20.93
N VAL A 199 -6.06 6.50 21.46
CA VAL A 199 -6.71 5.20 21.70
C VAL A 199 -6.80 4.32 20.45
N ARG A 200 -7.16 4.88 19.28
CA ARG A 200 -7.28 4.09 18.03
C ARG A 200 -5.94 3.68 17.46
N ALA A 201 -4.89 4.49 17.66
CA ALA A 201 -3.54 4.13 17.25
C ALA A 201 -2.97 3.03 18.17
N ILE A 202 -3.21 3.11 19.47
CA ILE A 202 -2.81 2.08 20.43
C ILE A 202 -3.50 0.75 20.11
N ILE A 203 -4.82 0.76 19.87
CA ILE A 203 -5.57 -0.45 19.46
C ILE A 203 -5.00 -1.05 18.16
N ALA A 204 -4.57 -0.22 17.21
CA ALA A 204 -3.99 -0.70 15.95
C ALA A 204 -2.63 -1.40 16.17
N ILE A 205 -1.78 -0.79 17.00
CA ILE A 205 -0.45 -1.32 17.33
C ILE A 205 -0.58 -2.60 18.16
N THR A 206 -1.47 -2.62 19.16
CA THR A 206 -1.70 -3.83 19.97
C THR A 206 -2.33 -4.95 19.15
N ALA A 207 -3.23 -4.65 18.21
CA ALA A 207 -3.76 -5.65 17.28
C ALA A 207 -2.67 -6.25 16.39
N LEU A 208 -1.74 -5.44 15.86
CA LEU A 208 -0.60 -5.94 15.10
C LEU A 208 0.35 -6.78 15.95
N LEU A 209 0.69 -6.32 17.16
CA LEU A 209 1.51 -7.10 18.09
C LEU A 209 0.85 -8.43 18.45
N LEU A 210 -0.46 -8.43 18.70
CA LEU A 210 -1.22 -9.64 19.00
C LEU A 210 -1.23 -10.61 17.81
N SER A 211 -1.36 -10.09 16.59
CA SER A 211 -1.26 -10.92 15.38
C SER A 211 0.12 -11.57 15.22
N TYR A 212 1.19 -10.85 15.58
CA TYR A 212 2.56 -11.36 15.51
C TYR A 212 2.84 -12.40 16.61
N VAL A 213 2.36 -12.16 17.84
CA VAL A 213 2.45 -13.11 18.94
C VAL A 213 1.66 -14.39 18.62
N LEU A 214 0.46 -14.27 18.04
CA LEU A 214 -0.32 -15.43 17.59
C LEU A 214 0.42 -16.21 16.48
N CYS A 215 1.04 -15.53 15.53
CA CYS A 215 1.87 -16.16 14.49
C CYS A 215 3.05 -16.94 15.10
N LEU A 216 3.83 -16.31 16.00
CA LEU A 216 4.94 -16.97 16.67
C LEU A 216 4.48 -18.13 17.56
N ALA A 217 3.36 -17.99 18.26
CA ALA A 217 2.79 -19.07 19.08
C ALA A 217 2.36 -20.28 18.23
N THR A 218 1.89 -20.05 17.00
CA THR A 218 1.57 -21.14 16.06
C THR A 218 2.80 -21.79 15.42
N VAL A 219 3.91 -21.06 15.24
CA VAL A 219 5.12 -21.54 14.57
C VAL A 219 6.15 -22.16 15.52
N PHE A 220 6.33 -21.62 16.73
CA PHE A 220 7.45 -21.95 17.64
C PHE A 220 7.06 -22.67 18.94
N SER A 221 5.79 -22.74 19.34
CA SER A 221 5.41 -23.19 20.68
C SER A 221 4.75 -24.58 20.77
N SER A 222 5.05 -25.25 21.88
CA SER A 222 4.50 -26.52 22.44
C SER A 222 2.96 -26.52 22.63
N THR A 223 2.29 -25.39 22.38
CA THR A 223 0.83 -25.20 22.45
C THR A 223 0.08 -25.69 21.20
N ARG A 224 0.74 -26.49 20.36
CA ARG A 224 0.18 -27.12 19.15
C ARG A 224 -1.15 -27.82 19.45
N ASN A 225 -1.26 -28.51 20.59
CA ASN A 225 -2.43 -29.32 20.93
C ASN A 225 -3.69 -28.51 21.29
N MET A 226 -3.56 -27.26 21.74
CA MET A 226 -4.71 -26.43 22.13
C MET A 226 -5.25 -25.59 20.96
N LEU A 227 -4.37 -25.13 20.07
CA LEU A 227 -4.71 -24.39 18.84
C LEU A 227 -5.14 -25.32 17.69
N LEU A 228 -4.65 -26.57 17.64
CA LEU A 228 -5.10 -27.56 16.66
C LEU A 228 -6.55 -28.01 16.86
N SER A 229 -7.10 -27.90 18.09
CA SER A 229 -8.49 -28.27 18.40
C SER A 229 -9.53 -27.39 17.68
N ILE A 230 -9.14 -26.16 17.33
CA ILE A 230 -9.97 -25.20 16.57
C ILE A 230 -9.72 -25.35 15.05
N GLY A 231 -8.62 -26.01 14.64
CA GLY A 231 -8.18 -26.18 13.25
C GLY A 231 -7.26 -25.04 12.77
N MET A 232 -6.21 -25.38 12.01
CA MET A 232 -5.27 -24.39 11.43
C MET A 232 -5.94 -23.38 10.48
N GLY A 233 -7.05 -23.77 9.83
CA GLY A 233 -7.81 -22.92 8.91
C GLY A 233 -8.37 -21.64 9.54
N PRO A 234 -9.26 -21.72 10.55
CA PRO A 234 -9.84 -20.52 11.17
C PRO A 234 -8.82 -19.62 11.88
N ILE A 235 -7.76 -20.17 12.47
CA ILE A 235 -6.71 -19.37 13.12
C ILE A 235 -5.89 -18.59 12.10
N SER A 236 -5.51 -19.20 10.97
CA SER A 236 -4.81 -18.49 9.89
C SER A 236 -5.68 -17.38 9.29
N LEU A 237 -6.99 -17.63 9.11
CA LEU A 237 -7.95 -16.63 8.65
C LEU A 237 -8.09 -15.45 9.63
N LEU A 238 -8.14 -15.73 10.94
CA LEU A 238 -8.14 -14.70 11.99
C LEU A 238 -6.87 -13.83 11.93
N ILE A 239 -5.69 -14.46 11.82
CA ILE A 239 -4.40 -13.76 11.72
C ILE A 239 -4.37 -12.86 10.48
N ILE A 240 -4.82 -13.38 9.33
CA ILE A 240 -4.95 -12.63 8.08
C ILE A 240 -5.82 -11.37 8.25
N ILE A 241 -7.01 -11.52 8.83
CA ILE A 241 -7.92 -10.39 9.08
C ILE A 241 -7.24 -9.38 10.01
N LEU A 242 -6.61 -9.86 11.08
CA LEU A 242 -6.00 -9.01 12.10
C LEU A 242 -4.80 -8.23 11.54
N ILE A 243 -3.98 -8.84 10.68
CA ILE A 243 -2.86 -8.16 10.01
C ILE A 243 -3.38 -7.13 9.01
N ILE A 244 -4.40 -7.44 8.20
CA ILE A 244 -4.96 -6.49 7.22
C ILE A 244 -5.52 -5.26 7.96
N PHE A 245 -6.41 -5.48 8.94
CA PHE A 245 -7.00 -4.39 9.70
C PHE A 245 -5.95 -3.63 10.52
N GLY A 246 -5.04 -4.35 11.18
CA GLY A 246 -3.95 -3.76 11.97
C GLY A 246 -3.04 -2.87 11.14
N THR A 247 -2.67 -3.30 9.93
CA THR A 247 -1.80 -2.51 9.03
C THR A 247 -2.53 -1.28 8.51
N ILE A 248 -3.79 -1.41 8.06
CA ILE A 248 -4.58 -0.26 7.58
C ILE A 248 -4.77 0.79 8.68
N PHE A 249 -5.12 0.34 9.89
CA PHE A 249 -5.29 1.24 11.03
C PHE A 249 -3.96 1.87 11.46
N THR A 250 -2.86 1.13 11.42
CA THR A 250 -1.53 1.65 11.76
C THR A 250 -1.04 2.66 10.72
N VAL A 251 -1.25 2.42 9.43
CA VAL A 251 -0.94 3.42 8.39
C VAL A 251 -1.80 4.68 8.58
N ARG A 252 -3.09 4.52 8.90
CA ARG A 252 -4.03 5.65 9.04
C ARG A 252 -3.87 6.45 10.33
N TYR A 253 -3.55 5.81 11.46
CA TYR A 253 -3.52 6.40 12.79
C TYR A 253 -2.13 6.38 13.45
N GLY A 254 -1.28 5.42 13.10
CA GLY A 254 0.09 5.29 13.63
C GLY A 254 0.98 6.48 13.25
N LEU A 255 0.89 6.98 12.01
CA LEU A 255 1.61 8.20 11.60
C LEU A 255 1.26 9.40 12.50
N THR A 256 -0.02 9.57 12.85
CA THR A 256 -0.45 10.64 13.76
C THR A 256 0.02 10.44 15.20
N PHE A 257 0.23 9.19 15.61
CA PHE A 257 0.74 8.83 16.94
C PHE A 257 2.26 9.07 17.06
N VAL A 258 3.05 8.63 16.07
CA VAL A 258 4.51 8.90 16.03
C VAL A 258 4.78 10.41 16.04
N ILE A 259 4.03 11.18 15.25
CA ILE A 259 4.13 12.65 15.25
C ILE A 259 3.75 13.25 16.62
N SER A 260 2.81 12.63 17.35
CA SER A 260 2.43 13.10 18.69
C SER A 260 3.51 12.84 19.74
N LEU A 261 4.20 11.70 19.67
CA LEU A 261 5.33 11.36 20.55
C LEU A 261 6.55 12.24 20.25
N LEU A 262 6.83 12.50 18.96
CA LEU A 262 7.94 13.37 18.56
C LEU A 262 7.74 14.84 18.95
N LYS A 263 6.49 15.29 19.13
CA LYS A 263 6.19 16.64 19.66
C LYS A 263 6.44 16.79 21.16
N GLU A 264 6.39 15.70 21.92
CA GLU A 264 6.58 15.71 23.37
C GLU A 264 8.08 15.74 23.77
N ASN A 265 9.01 15.50 22.82
CA ASN A 265 10.45 15.43 23.11
C ASN A 265 11.23 16.59 22.43
N LYS A 266 12.03 17.37 23.18
CA LYS A 266 12.75 18.56 22.67
C LYS A 266 13.72 18.28 21.51
N LYS A 267 14.23 17.04 21.39
CA LYS A 267 15.08 16.58 20.26
C LYS A 267 14.28 16.14 19.01
N GLY A 268 12.96 15.94 19.13
CA GLY A 268 12.09 15.55 18.01
C GLY A 268 11.78 16.68 17.03
N TYR A 269 11.98 17.94 17.44
CA TYR A 269 11.80 19.12 16.59
C TYR A 269 12.80 19.18 15.43
N THR A 270 14.03 18.70 15.62
CA THR A 270 15.07 18.63 14.57
C THR A 270 14.74 17.59 13.50
N VAL A 271 14.17 16.44 13.90
CA VAL A 271 13.67 15.41 12.97
C VAL A 271 12.41 15.90 12.24
N LEU A 272 11.55 16.68 12.91
CA LEU A 272 10.39 17.31 12.31
C LEU A 272 10.77 18.27 11.17
N TYR A 273 11.89 18.98 11.31
CA TYR A 273 12.46 19.84 10.26
C TYR A 273 12.94 19.04 9.04
N LEU A 274 13.54 17.86 9.25
CA LEU A 274 13.96 16.96 8.18
C LEU A 274 12.77 16.34 7.40
N ILE A 275 11.62 16.17 8.05
CA ILE A 275 10.37 15.70 7.43
C ILE A 275 9.60 16.86 6.74
N SER A 276 9.88 18.11 7.11
CA SER A 276 9.23 19.31 6.56
C SER A 276 9.66 19.68 5.13
N SER A 277 10.64 18.97 4.56
CA SER A 277 10.98 19.01 3.13
C SER A 277 9.84 18.49 2.24
N ILE A 278 8.81 17.89 2.84
CA ILE A 278 7.54 17.55 2.19
C ILE A 278 6.65 18.82 2.19
N PRO A 279 6.26 19.37 1.03
CA PRO A 279 5.64 20.71 0.88
C PRO A 279 4.36 20.99 1.68
N ASN A 280 3.79 19.99 2.35
CA ASN A 280 2.51 20.06 3.06
C ASN A 280 2.61 20.24 4.58
N LEU A 281 3.82 20.22 5.17
CA LEU A 281 3.97 20.41 6.63
C LEU A 281 4.29 21.86 7.04
N THR A 282 4.78 22.69 6.11
CA THR A 282 5.18 24.09 6.34
C THR A 282 4.00 24.98 6.70
N ILE A 283 2.81 24.73 6.14
CA ILE A 283 1.61 25.54 6.40
C ILE A 283 1.07 25.30 7.82
N VAL A 284 1.14 24.06 8.31
CA VAL A 284 0.64 23.69 9.65
C VAL A 284 1.58 24.13 10.77
N LEU A 285 2.88 24.30 10.48
CA LEU A 285 3.87 24.73 11.47
C LEU A 285 4.01 26.26 11.58
N ARG A 286 3.77 27.03 10.50
CA ARG A 286 3.84 28.50 10.56
C ARG A 286 2.79 29.15 11.46
N GLN A 287 1.61 28.54 11.60
CA GLN A 287 0.53 29.09 12.44
C GLN A 287 0.69 28.81 13.95
N LYS A 288 1.64 27.96 14.35
CA LYS A 288 1.80 27.55 15.76
C LYS A 288 3.07 28.07 16.45
N ILE A 289 3.87 28.86 15.75
CA ILE A 289 5.08 29.51 16.29
C ILE A 289 4.78 30.98 16.69
N ASN A 290 3.61 31.53 16.33
CA ASN A 290 3.20 32.90 16.67
C ASN A 290 2.19 33.00 17.82
N TYR A 291 2.06 31.98 18.66
CA TYR A 291 1.33 32.04 19.94
C TYR A 291 2.00 31.15 20.97
#